data_AF-A0A3M1SJF3-F1
#
_entry.id   AF-A0A3M1SJF3-F1
#
_cell.length_a   1.000
_cell.length_b   1.000
_cell.length_c   1.000
_cell.angle_alpha   90.00
_cell.angle_beta   90.00
_cell.angle_gamma   90.00
#
_symmetry.space_group_name_H-M   'P 1'
#
loop_
_entity.id
_entity.type
_entity.pdbx_description
1 polymer ?
#
loop_
_entity_poly.entity_id
_entity_poly.type
_entity_poly.pdbx_seq_one_letter_code
_entity_poly.pdbx_strand_id
1 'polypeptide(L)'
;MPEGQDWRVLFNSLRDEDWDSAIDMVDSLIKKEPEDPTHYVKLGDFYQKKHNDEAAARAFQKAAELYRAEGALAKAVCAYKKVQQIKPYDITIQ
;
A
#
# COMPACT_ATOMS: atom_id res chain seq x y z
N MET A 1 34.49 -22.37 2.01
CA MET A 1 33.06 -22.70 1.85
C MET A 1 32.32 -21.64 2.65
N PRO A 2 31.65 -20.66 2.02
CA PRO A 2 31.11 -19.53 2.78
C PRO A 2 29.84 -19.98 3.51
N GLU A 3 29.97 -20.07 4.83
CA GLU A 3 28.91 -20.26 5.81
C GLU A 3 27.90 -19.11 5.77
N GLY A 4 26.61 -19.43 5.93
CA GLY A 4 25.59 -18.45 6.29
C GLY A 4 24.82 -17.82 5.13
N GLN A 5 24.47 -18.58 4.09
CA GLN A 5 23.47 -18.10 3.11
C GLN A 5 22.10 -18.10 3.79
N ASP A 6 21.72 -16.95 4.34
CA ASP A 6 20.47 -16.73 5.07
C ASP A 6 19.28 -16.99 4.12
N TRP A 7 18.73 -18.21 4.12
CA TRP A 7 17.59 -18.57 3.26
C TRP A 7 16.37 -17.68 3.48
N ARG A 8 16.35 -16.92 4.58
CA ARG A 8 15.36 -15.87 4.86
C ARG A 8 15.37 -14.76 3.82
N VAL A 9 16.54 -14.31 3.35
CA VAL A 9 16.60 -13.22 2.35
C VAL A 9 16.13 -13.70 0.98
N LEU A 10 16.47 -14.93 0.60
CA LEU A 10 15.99 -15.53 -0.66
C LEU A 10 14.47 -15.73 -0.64
N PHE A 11 13.92 -16.20 0.48
CA PHE A 11 12.48 -16.38 0.63
C PHE A 11 11.72 -15.04 0.69
N ASN A 12 12.31 -14.00 1.31
CA ASN A 12 11.73 -12.66 1.29
C ASN A 12 11.76 -12.07 -0.14
N SER A 13 12.89 -12.18 -0.85
CA SER A 13 13.03 -11.69 -2.23
C SER A 13 11.99 -12.29 -3.18
N LEU A 14 11.66 -13.57 -3.05
CA LEU A 14 10.60 -14.20 -3.87
C LEU A 14 9.24 -13.55 -3.61
N ARG A 15 8.88 -13.31 -2.34
CA ARG A 15 7.64 -12.64 -1.98
C ARG A 15 7.62 -11.18 -2.43
N ASP A 16 8.73 -10.46 -2.30
CA ASP A 16 8.84 -9.06 -2.71
C ASP A 16 8.62 -8.89 -4.22
N GLU A 17 9.16 -9.79 -5.04
CA GLU A 17 9.00 -9.78 -6.51
C GLU A 17 7.53 -9.97 -6.95
N ASP A 18 6.78 -10.82 -6.22
CA ASP A 18 5.34 -11.00 -6.45
C ASP A 18 4.54 -9.73 -6.15
N TRP A 19 4.88 -9.00 -5.07
CA TRP A 19 4.19 -7.77 -4.70
C TRP A 19 4.45 -6.63 -5.68
N ASP A 20 5.70 -6.48 -6.17
CA ASP A 20 6.03 -5.49 -7.20
C ASP A 20 5.23 -5.73 -8.48
N SER A 21 5.10 -6.99 -8.91
CA SER A 21 4.29 -7.36 -10.08
C SER A 21 2.80 -7.05 -9.86
N ALA A 22 2.28 -7.30 -8.66
CA ALA A 22 0.90 -6.96 -8.31
C ALA A 22 0.64 -5.44 -8.30
N ILE A 23 1.61 -4.66 -7.81
CA ILE A 23 1.59 -3.20 -7.82
C ILE A 23 1.55 -2.68 -9.26
N ASP A 24 2.41 -3.20 -10.14
CA ASP A 24 2.45 -2.79 -11.56
C ASP A 24 1.14 -3.11 -12.31
N MET A 25 0.57 -4.28 -12.02
CA MET A 25 -0.74 -4.66 -12.56
C MET A 25 -1.84 -3.69 -12.12
N VAL A 26 -1.87 -3.30 -10.83
CA VAL A 26 -2.83 -2.33 -10.32
C VAL A 26 -2.58 -0.94 -10.88
N ASP A 27 -1.33 -0.52 -11.06
CA ASP A 27 -0.99 0.77 -11.69
C ASP A 27 -1.51 0.84 -13.14
N SER A 28 -1.39 -0.24 -13.89
CA SER A 28 -1.97 -0.35 -15.23
C SER A 28 -3.51 -0.28 -15.22
N LEU A 29 -4.17 -0.78 -14.17
CA LEU A 29 -5.61 -0.61 -14.00
C LEU A 29 -5.97 0.83 -13.65
N ILE A 30 -5.21 1.47 -12.76
CA ILE A 30 -5.37 2.89 -12.41
C ILE A 30 -5.21 3.78 -13.64
N LYS A 31 -4.32 3.44 -14.58
CA LYS A 31 -4.21 4.18 -15.85
C LYS A 31 -5.45 4.07 -16.73
N LYS A 32 -6.20 2.96 -16.64
CA LYS A 32 -7.45 2.76 -17.39
C LYS A 32 -8.65 3.38 -16.67
N GLU A 33 -8.68 3.23 -15.35
CA GLU A 33 -9.78 3.65 -14.47
C GLU A 33 -9.21 4.48 -13.30
N PRO A 34 -8.68 5.70 -13.58
CA PRO A 34 -8.03 6.53 -12.56
C PRO A 34 -9.01 7.09 -11.53
N GLU A 35 -10.29 7.00 -11.83
CA GLU A 35 -11.38 7.53 -11.02
C GLU A 35 -11.89 6.50 -10.01
N ASP A 36 -11.57 5.21 -10.19
CA ASP A 36 -12.04 4.16 -9.30
C ASP A 36 -11.15 4.07 -8.04
N PRO A 37 -11.69 4.38 -6.85
CA PRO A 37 -10.91 4.42 -5.62
C PRO A 37 -10.50 3.00 -5.14
N THR A 38 -11.19 1.96 -5.62
CA THR A 38 -10.96 0.57 -5.20
C THR A 38 -9.59 0.06 -5.65
N HIS A 39 -9.11 0.52 -6.81
CA HIS A 39 -7.75 0.22 -7.26
C HIS A 39 -6.68 0.77 -6.29
N TYR A 40 -6.86 2.00 -5.82
CA TYR A 40 -5.94 2.61 -4.85
C TYR A 40 -5.98 1.94 -3.48
N VAL A 41 -7.14 1.41 -3.05
CA VAL A 41 -7.25 0.58 -1.84
C VAL A 41 -6.45 -0.72 -2.00
N LYS A 42 -6.63 -1.44 -3.12
CA LYS A 42 -5.87 -2.67 -3.41
C LYS A 42 -4.37 -2.41 -3.44
N LEU A 43 -3.96 -1.29 -4.06
CA LEU A 43 -2.58 -0.85 -4.09
C LEU A 43 -2.03 -0.64 -2.67
N GLY A 44 -2.80 0.01 -1.78
CA GLY A 44 -2.45 0.20 -0.38
C GLY A 44 -2.33 -1.11 0.41
N ASP A 45 -3.21 -2.08 0.17
CA ASP A 45 -3.12 -3.41 0.77
C ASP A 45 -1.87 -4.16 0.32
N PHE A 46 -1.50 -4.10 -0.97
CA PHE A 46 -0.27 -4.72 -1.47
C PHE A 46 0.98 -4.08 -0.88
N TYR A 47 1.05 -2.76 -0.78
CA TYR A 47 2.16 -2.08 -0.12
C TYR A 47 2.27 -2.46 1.37
N GLN A 48 1.16 -2.61 2.08
CA GLN A 48 1.15 -3.11 3.47
C GLN A 48 1.70 -4.53 3.57
N LYS A 49 1.34 -5.42 2.63
CA LYS A 49 1.88 -6.79 2.57
C LYS A 49 3.37 -6.82 2.29
N LYS A 50 3.87 -5.82 1.58
CA LYS A 50 5.29 -5.57 1.32
C LYS A 50 6.01 -4.88 2.49
N HIS A 51 5.34 -4.66 3.63
CA HIS A 51 5.87 -3.88 4.76
C HIS A 51 6.30 -2.45 4.38
N ASN A 52 5.75 -1.92 3.28
CA ASN A 52 5.98 -0.55 2.83
C ASN A 52 4.80 0.33 3.27
N ASP A 53 4.74 0.58 4.56
CA ASP A 53 3.70 1.37 5.22
C ASP A 53 3.63 2.81 4.67
N GLU A 54 4.76 3.34 4.19
CA GLU A 54 4.82 4.67 3.60
C GLU A 54 4.07 4.76 2.26
N ALA A 55 4.31 3.81 1.37
CA ALA A 55 3.61 3.72 0.10
C ALA A 55 2.15 3.31 0.29
N ALA A 56 1.86 2.44 1.25
CA ALA A 56 0.50 2.04 1.61
C ALA A 56 -0.32 3.25 2.07
N ALA A 57 0.23 4.05 2.97
CA ALA A 57 -0.38 5.29 3.45
C ALA A 57 -0.71 6.23 2.29
N ARG A 58 0.23 6.47 1.36
CA ARG A 58 -0.01 7.31 0.18
C ARG A 58 -1.15 6.78 -0.71
N ALA A 59 -1.18 5.48 -0.95
CA ALA A 59 -2.20 4.84 -1.77
C ALA A 59 -3.61 4.96 -1.16
N PHE A 60 -3.76 4.63 0.13
CA PHE A 60 -5.03 4.79 0.83
C PHE A 60 -5.47 6.26 0.94
N GLN A 61 -4.51 7.19 1.05
CA GLN A 61 -4.82 8.63 1.05
C GLN A 61 -5.44 9.05 -0.28
N LYS A 62 -4.88 8.58 -1.40
CA LYS A 62 -5.40 8.84 -2.74
C LYS A 62 -6.79 8.22 -2.94
N ALA A 63 -6.98 6.98 -2.47
CA ALA A 63 -8.28 6.32 -2.48
C ALA A 63 -9.33 7.14 -1.70
N ALA A 64 -8.95 7.68 -0.54
CA ALA A 64 -9.84 8.46 0.29
C ALA A 64 -10.22 9.80 -0.36
N GLU A 65 -9.29 10.46 -1.06
CA GLU A 65 -9.56 11.65 -1.86
C GLU A 65 -10.58 11.37 -2.98
N LEU A 66 -10.43 10.23 -3.68
CA LEU A 66 -11.35 9.82 -4.74
C LEU A 66 -12.73 9.43 -4.19
N TYR A 67 -12.80 8.65 -3.12
CA TYR A 67 -14.07 8.38 -2.43
C TYR A 67 -14.75 9.66 -1.95
N ARG A 68 -13.98 10.68 -1.53
CA ARG A 68 -14.53 11.98 -1.16
C ARG A 68 -15.11 12.71 -2.37
N ALA A 69 -14.42 12.67 -3.51
CA ALA A 69 -14.89 13.26 -4.77
C ALA A 69 -16.14 12.56 -5.32
N GLU A 70 -16.24 11.24 -5.15
CA GLU A 70 -17.42 10.43 -5.51
C GLU A 70 -18.62 10.66 -4.57
N GLY A 71 -18.39 11.26 -3.39
CA GLY A 71 -19.42 11.46 -2.36
C GLY A 71 -19.54 10.30 -1.35
N ALA A 72 -18.70 9.27 -1.48
CA ALA A 72 -18.60 8.13 -0.57
C ALA A 72 -17.78 8.45 0.69
N LEU A 73 -18.20 9.48 1.45
CA LEU A 73 -17.49 9.98 2.63
C LEU A 73 -17.22 8.91 3.71
N ALA A 74 -18.14 7.97 3.92
CA ALA A 74 -17.97 6.89 4.90
C ALA A 74 -16.76 6.00 4.58
N LYS A 75 -16.55 5.67 3.30
CA LYS A 75 -15.40 4.88 2.84
C LYS A 75 -14.11 5.70 2.92
N ALA A 76 -14.17 6.98 2.55
CA ALA A 76 -13.05 7.90 2.66
C ALA A 76 -12.54 8.00 4.11
N VAL A 77 -13.43 8.19 5.08
CA VAL A 77 -13.06 8.25 6.51
C VAL A 77 -12.41 6.95 6.98
N CYS A 78 -12.94 5.79 6.56
CA CYS A 78 -12.35 4.50 6.90
C CYS A 78 -10.92 4.35 6.35
N ALA A 79 -10.71 4.72 5.09
CA ALA A 79 -9.40 4.69 4.44
C ALA A 79 -8.41 5.65 5.14
N TYR A 80 -8.80 6.90 5.41
CA TYR A 80 -7.96 7.85 6.16
C TYR A 80 -7.62 7.37 7.56
N LYS A 81 -8.57 6.74 8.25
CA LYS A 81 -8.33 6.19 9.59
C LYS A 81 -7.27 5.09 9.53
N LYS A 82 -7.28 4.28 8.48
CA LYS A 82 -6.28 3.24 8.24
C LYS A 82 -4.89 3.82 7.95
N VAL A 83 -4.81 4.89 7.15
CA VAL A 83 -3.57 5.65 6.94
C VAL A 83 -2.96 6.11 8.26
N GLN A 84 -3.78 6.69 9.15
CA GLN A 84 -3.33 7.17 10.47
C GLN A 84 -2.87 6.05 11.40
N GLN A 85 -3.40 4.84 11.23
CA GLN A 85 -2.95 3.67 11.99
C GLN A 85 -1.64 3.08 11.46
N ILE A 86 -1.41 3.19 10.14
CA ILE A 86 -0.21 2.68 9.45
C ILE A 86 0.99 3.62 9.65
N LYS A 87 0.75 4.93 9.60
CA LYS A 87 1.67 5.93 10.12
C LYS A 87 1.17 6.39 11.49
N PRO A 88 1.33 5.59 12.56
CA PRO A 88 1.23 6.16 13.88
C PRO A 88 2.32 7.23 13.90
N TYR A 89 1.90 8.49 13.99
CA TYR A 89 2.76 9.66 14.06
C TYR A 89 4.05 9.28 14.79
N ASP A 90 5.16 9.45 14.09
CA ASP A 90 6.53 9.28 14.56
C ASP A 90 6.71 10.16 15.81
N ILE A 91 6.23 9.69 16.96
CA ILE A 91 6.65 10.19 18.26
C ILE A 91 8.02 9.55 18.52
N THR A 92 9.00 9.91 17.70
CA THR A 92 10.38 9.97 18.21
C THR A 92 10.38 11.07 19.26
N ILE A 93 10.00 10.69 20.48
CA ILE A 93 10.32 11.44 21.68
C ILE A 93 11.85 11.44 21.75
N GLN A 94 12.43 12.63 21.64
CA GLN A 94 13.87 12.91 21.66
C GLN A 94 14.60 12.28 22.85
#